data_AF-A0A3N5LAD1-F1
#
_entry.id   AF-A0A3N5LAD1-F1
#
_cell.length_a   1.000
_cell.length_b   1.000
_cell.length_c   1.000
_cell.angle_alpha   90.00
_cell.angle_beta   90.00
_cell.angle_gamma   90.00
#
_symmetry.space_group_name_H-M   'P 1'
#
loop_
_entity.id
_entity.type
_entity.pdbx_description
1 polymer ?
#
loop_
_entity_poly.entity_id
_entity_poly.type
_entity_poly.pdbx_seq_one_letter_code
_entity_poly.pdbx_strand_id
1 'polypeptide(L)'
;MWVQLTSIQYLREKGIQVTRRPGDWVDVGKQRALQWISRGGAGLPERTKYGEFDMAACSGVLILATEPETPEAPHPARKILEPFEHTLEIQAGARCLLWQRNLLWDPGVKLRLELVAVGFALLETWQIAVPLCDYQLLASQVGSDDDRERTKAVTHDLRIPLYDTRLMFVKACRESELLFERWEQELNYGGDERLAFVRALYRTPMLVLALPITWTNQDVR
;
A
#
# COMPACT_ATOMS: atom_id res chain seq x y z
N MET A 1 -9.13 -7.64 18.12
CA MET A 1 -7.96 -6.81 18.48
C MET A 1 -6.90 -7.02 17.41
N TRP A 2 -6.54 -5.94 16.72
CA TRP A 2 -5.48 -5.98 15.71
C TRP A 2 -4.10 -6.02 16.35
N VAL A 3 -3.24 -6.89 15.83
CA VAL A 3 -1.82 -6.97 16.18
C VAL A 3 -0.98 -7.12 14.91
N GLN A 4 0.24 -6.61 14.93
CA GLN A 4 1.23 -6.86 13.89
C GLN A 4 2.02 -8.10 14.27
N LEU A 5 2.12 -9.07 13.37
CA LEU A 5 2.89 -10.28 13.63
C LEU A 5 4.40 -10.00 13.55
N THR A 6 5.15 -10.53 14.50
CA THR A 6 6.64 -10.47 14.50
C THR A 6 7.25 -11.82 14.13
N SER A 7 6.45 -12.89 14.13
CA SER A 7 6.84 -14.24 13.72
C SER A 7 5.76 -14.87 12.85
N ILE A 8 6.08 -15.96 12.16
CA ILE A 8 5.07 -16.76 11.43
C ILE A 8 4.02 -17.27 12.42
N GLN A 9 2.74 -17.17 12.05
CA GLN A 9 1.62 -17.71 12.82
C GLN A 9 0.70 -18.53 11.93
N TYR A 10 0.12 -19.59 12.48
CA TYR A 10 -0.90 -20.40 11.82
C TYR A 10 -2.27 -20.07 12.42
N LEU A 11 -3.14 -19.49 11.58
CA LEU A 11 -4.51 -19.12 11.95
C LEU A 11 -5.49 -20.10 11.32
N ARG A 12 -6.64 -20.31 11.98
CA ARG A 12 -7.77 -21.02 11.39
C ARG A 12 -8.83 -20.01 11.02
N GLU A 13 -9.02 -19.78 9.73
CA GLU A 13 -9.97 -18.81 9.18
C GLU A 13 -10.97 -19.57 8.31
N LYS A 14 -12.27 -19.44 8.61
CA LYS A 14 -13.35 -20.16 7.91
C LYS A 14 -13.11 -21.69 7.80
N GLY A 15 -12.50 -22.29 8.82
CA GLY A 15 -12.19 -23.72 8.87
C GLY A 15 -10.85 -24.13 8.23
N ILE A 16 -10.22 -23.24 7.46
CA ILE A 16 -8.96 -23.49 6.73
C ILE A 16 -7.78 -22.96 7.55
N GLN A 17 -6.65 -23.69 7.55
CA GLN A 17 -5.42 -23.20 8.16
C GLN A 17 -4.70 -22.25 7.20
N VAL A 18 -4.58 -20.99 7.60
CA VAL A 18 -3.90 -19.91 6.86
C VAL A 18 -2.57 -19.60 7.55
N THR A 19 -1.50 -19.52 6.75
CA THR A 19 -0.18 -19.10 7.25
C THR A 19 -0.06 -17.59 7.13
N ARG A 20 0.18 -16.92 8.26
CA ARG A 20 0.44 -15.48 8.34
C ARG A 20 1.92 -15.23 8.62
N ARG A 21 2.49 -14.22 7.95
CA ARG A 21 3.93 -13.91 7.96
C ARG A 21 4.24 -12.73 8.87
N PRO A 22 5.50 -12.57 9.32
CA PRO A 22 5.93 -11.36 10.01
C PRO A 22 5.60 -10.11 9.19
N GLY A 23 5.10 -9.07 9.87
CA GLY A 23 4.59 -7.83 9.27
C GLY A 23 3.09 -7.83 9.02
N ASP A 24 2.45 -9.00 8.85
CA ASP A 24 0.99 -9.09 8.63
C ASP A 24 0.22 -8.49 9.81
N TRP A 25 -0.87 -7.79 9.48
CA TRP A 25 -1.82 -7.29 10.46
C TRP A 25 -3.02 -8.24 10.52
N VAL A 26 -3.30 -8.78 11.71
CA VAL A 26 -4.35 -9.78 11.91
C VAL A 26 -5.29 -9.40 13.06
N ASP A 27 -6.59 -9.59 12.85
CA ASP A 27 -7.59 -9.37 13.89
C ASP A 27 -7.79 -10.67 14.65
N VAL A 28 -7.40 -10.67 15.92
CA VAL A 28 -7.57 -11.82 16.80
C VAL A 28 -8.28 -11.42 18.08
N GLY A 29 -8.91 -12.39 18.73
CA GLY A 29 -9.50 -12.17 20.05
C GLY A 29 -8.46 -11.65 21.05
N LYS A 30 -8.88 -10.77 21.97
CA LYS A 30 -8.02 -10.09 22.95
C LYS A 30 -7.08 -11.05 23.70
N GLN A 31 -7.58 -12.21 24.14
CA GLN A 31 -6.78 -13.20 24.84
C GLN A 31 -5.63 -13.75 23.98
N ARG A 32 -5.92 -14.06 22.71
CA ARG A 32 -4.93 -14.57 21.76
C ARG A 32 -3.89 -13.50 21.41
N ALA A 33 -4.32 -12.26 21.19
CA ALA A 33 -3.42 -11.14 20.99
C ALA A 33 -2.43 -11.01 22.15
N LEU A 34 -2.92 -10.95 23.39
CA LEU A 34 -2.08 -10.82 24.58
C LEU A 34 -1.10 -11.99 24.76
N GLN A 35 -1.55 -13.21 24.46
CA GLN A 35 -0.68 -14.39 24.50
C GLN A 35 0.44 -14.33 23.45
N TRP A 36 0.16 -13.81 22.25
CA TRP A 36 1.17 -13.64 21.22
C TRP A 36 2.15 -12.53 21.57
N ILE A 37 1.66 -11.42 22.11
CA ILE A 37 2.48 -10.30 22.57
C ILE A 37 3.44 -10.73 23.68
N SER A 38 2.95 -11.46 24.69
CA SER A 38 3.80 -11.92 25.81
C SER A 38 4.90 -12.90 25.39
N ARG A 39 4.71 -13.58 24.25
CA ARG A 39 5.69 -14.49 23.66
C ARG A 39 6.59 -13.82 22.62
N GLY A 40 6.43 -12.53 22.38
CA GLY A 40 7.14 -11.80 21.31
C GLY A 40 6.77 -12.25 19.89
N GLY A 41 5.63 -12.94 19.72
CA GLY A 41 5.11 -13.39 18.42
C GLY A 41 4.19 -12.37 17.73
N ALA A 42 3.81 -11.30 18.44
CA ALA A 42 3.14 -10.14 17.88
C ALA A 42 3.51 -8.86 18.65
N GLY A 43 3.40 -7.71 17.98
CA GLY A 43 3.44 -6.39 18.59
C GLY A 43 2.06 -5.74 18.57
N LEU A 44 1.77 -4.93 19.60
CA LEU A 44 0.73 -3.93 19.45
C LEU A 44 1.24 -2.84 18.51
N PRO A 45 0.35 -2.17 17.75
CA PRO A 45 0.69 -0.86 17.23
C PRO A 45 1.15 -0.04 18.43
N GLU A 46 2.41 0.39 18.46
CA GLU A 46 2.88 1.33 19.48
C GLU A 46 2.06 2.61 19.29
N ARG A 47 0.95 2.72 20.04
CA ARG A 47 0.14 3.93 20.10
C ARG A 47 1.01 5.15 20.43
N THR A 48 2.16 4.96 21.07
CA THR A 48 3.08 6.02 21.46
C THR A 48 4.11 6.43 20.40
N LYS A 49 4.41 5.62 19.37
CA LYS A 49 5.27 6.10 18.26
C LYS A 49 4.49 6.82 17.16
N TYR A 50 3.20 6.55 17.04
CA TYR A 50 2.36 7.08 15.97
C TYR A 50 1.12 7.86 16.46
N GLY A 51 0.86 7.90 17.77
CA GLY A 51 -0.34 8.53 18.34
C GLY A 51 -0.28 10.04 18.53
N GLU A 52 0.85 10.65 18.23
CA GLU A 52 0.98 12.11 18.04
C GLU A 52 1.46 12.43 16.61
N PHE A 53 1.21 11.53 15.65
CA PHE A 53 1.39 11.92 14.27
C PHE A 53 0.29 12.92 13.92
N ASP A 54 0.67 14.19 13.82
CA ASP A 54 -0.21 15.25 13.37
C ASP A 54 -0.54 15.04 11.89
N MET A 55 -1.62 14.30 11.64
CA MET A 55 -2.15 14.09 10.29
C MET A 55 -2.64 15.41 9.67
N ALA A 56 -2.94 16.43 10.48
CA ALA A 56 -3.66 17.62 10.03
C ALA A 56 -2.78 18.58 9.21
N ALA A 57 -1.46 18.47 9.28
CA ALA A 57 -0.56 19.29 8.46
C ALA A 57 -0.02 18.49 7.26
N CYS A 58 -0.42 18.91 6.05
CA CYS A 58 0.18 18.48 4.78
C CYS A 58 -0.01 16.99 4.39
N SER A 59 -1.04 16.33 4.91
CA SER A 59 -1.41 14.97 4.50
C SER A 59 -2.79 14.94 3.84
N GLY A 60 -2.94 14.12 2.80
CA GLY A 60 -4.24 13.97 2.13
C GLY A 60 -4.41 12.65 1.39
N VAL A 61 -5.65 12.40 0.98
CA VAL A 61 -6.07 11.19 0.27
C VAL A 61 -6.48 11.56 -1.15
N LEU A 62 -5.81 10.96 -2.12
CA LEU A 62 -6.21 11.01 -3.52
C LEU A 62 -6.96 9.72 -3.86
N ILE A 63 -8.26 9.85 -4.09
CA ILE A 63 -9.09 8.78 -4.63
C ILE A 63 -8.78 8.69 -6.14
N LEU A 64 -8.19 7.58 -6.58
CA LEU A 64 -7.87 7.37 -7.99
C LEU A 64 -9.16 7.18 -8.78
N ALA A 65 -9.40 8.10 -9.72
CA ALA A 65 -10.58 8.10 -10.58
C ALA A 65 -10.18 8.55 -12.00
N THR A 66 -10.85 7.99 -13.01
CA THR A 66 -10.66 8.39 -14.41
C THR A 66 -11.28 9.75 -14.72
N GLU A 67 -12.34 10.11 -14.00
CA GLU A 67 -13.04 11.38 -14.17
C GLU A 67 -12.81 12.28 -12.95
N PRO A 68 -12.56 13.59 -13.16
CA PRO A 68 -12.42 14.53 -12.07
C PRO A 68 -13.75 14.71 -11.33
N GLU A 69 -13.68 14.81 -10.00
CA GLU A 69 -14.83 15.08 -9.15
C GLU A 69 -15.39 16.49 -9.40
N THR A 70 -16.72 16.63 -9.41
CA THR A 70 -17.38 17.94 -9.41
C THR A 70 -18.01 18.20 -8.04
N PRO A 71 -18.13 19.46 -7.61
CA PRO A 71 -18.76 19.80 -6.32
C PRO A 71 -20.20 19.28 -6.18
N GLU A 72 -20.90 19.09 -7.31
CA GLU A 72 -22.29 18.65 -7.37
C GLU A 72 -22.44 17.12 -7.28
N ALA A 73 -21.38 16.38 -7.58
CA ALA A 73 -21.37 14.92 -7.61
C ALA A 73 -20.07 14.38 -7.01
N PRO A 74 -19.94 14.38 -5.67
CA PRO A 74 -18.74 13.89 -5.02
C PRO A 74 -18.54 12.38 -5.28
N HIS A 75 -17.28 11.94 -5.28
CA HIS A 75 -16.94 10.55 -5.54
C HIS A 75 -17.55 9.66 -4.43
N PRO A 76 -18.29 8.59 -4.76
CA PRO A 76 -19.04 7.80 -3.77
C PRO A 76 -18.15 7.18 -2.69
N ALA A 77 -16.90 6.86 -3.03
CA ALA A 77 -15.91 6.32 -2.10
C ALA A 77 -15.50 7.29 -0.99
N ARG A 78 -15.78 8.59 -1.11
CA ARG A 78 -15.54 9.59 -0.06
C ARG A 78 -16.22 9.23 1.26
N LYS A 79 -17.40 8.59 1.21
CA LYS A 79 -18.12 8.11 2.40
C LYS A 79 -17.32 7.15 3.27
N ILE A 80 -16.42 6.37 2.66
CA ILE A 80 -15.54 5.43 3.38
C ILE A 80 -14.51 6.20 4.23
N LEU A 81 -14.18 7.43 3.83
CA LEU A 81 -13.20 8.30 4.46
C LEU A 81 -13.82 9.34 5.40
N GLU A 82 -15.14 9.31 5.63
CA GLU A 82 -15.84 10.17 6.61
C GLU A 82 -15.12 10.27 7.96
N PRO A 83 -14.56 9.18 8.54
CA PRO A 83 -13.81 9.28 9.80
C PRO A 83 -12.57 10.17 9.77
N PHE A 84 -12.08 10.55 8.59
CA PHE A 84 -10.87 11.33 8.39
C PHE A 84 -11.11 12.74 7.82
N GLU A 85 -12.35 13.13 7.50
CA GLU A 85 -12.65 14.41 6.82
C GLU A 85 -12.19 15.65 7.58
N HIS A 86 -12.03 15.55 8.90
CA HIS A 86 -11.52 16.66 9.74
C HIS A 86 -9.99 16.67 9.89
N THR A 87 -9.31 15.64 9.38
CA THR A 87 -7.87 15.43 9.58
C THR A 87 -7.09 15.32 8.28
N LEU A 88 -7.74 14.93 7.18
CA LEU A 88 -7.12 14.73 5.89
C LEU A 88 -7.92 15.48 4.83
N GLU A 89 -7.20 16.14 3.93
CA GLU A 89 -7.80 16.62 2.69
C GLU A 89 -8.10 15.43 1.77
N ILE A 90 -9.25 15.46 1.11
CA ILE A 90 -9.70 14.36 0.25
C ILE A 90 -10.09 14.93 -1.11
N GLN A 91 -9.47 14.40 -2.15
CA GLN A 91 -9.74 14.75 -3.55
C GLN A 91 -9.81 13.48 -4.39
N ALA A 92 -10.63 13.47 -5.44
CA ALA A 92 -10.57 12.44 -6.47
C ALA A 92 -9.96 12.96 -7.78
N GLY A 93 -9.24 12.10 -8.49
CA GLY A 93 -8.73 12.41 -9.83
C GLY A 93 -7.58 11.52 -10.28
N ALA A 94 -6.88 12.01 -11.30
CA ALA A 94 -5.70 11.37 -11.85
C ALA A 94 -4.55 11.37 -10.85
N ARG A 95 -3.71 10.33 -10.97
CA ARG A 95 -2.59 10.07 -10.07
C ARG A 95 -1.63 11.27 -10.01
N CYS A 96 -1.51 11.89 -8.84
CA CYS A 96 -0.61 13.01 -8.57
C CYS A 96 -0.23 13.09 -7.08
N LEU A 97 0.76 13.91 -6.76
CA LEU A 97 1.21 14.16 -5.39
C LEU A 97 0.81 15.60 -5.00
N LEU A 98 -0.37 15.74 -4.39
CA LEU A 98 -0.94 17.05 -4.04
C LEU A 98 -0.46 17.56 -2.68
N TRP A 99 -0.10 16.63 -1.79
CA TRP A 99 0.29 16.93 -0.42
C TRP A 99 1.71 16.45 -0.13
N GLN A 100 2.28 16.87 0.99
CA GLN A 100 3.58 16.39 1.43
C GLN A 100 3.57 14.88 1.71
N ARG A 101 2.44 14.35 2.18
CA ARG A 101 2.20 12.93 2.37
C ARG A 101 0.86 12.55 1.76
N ASN A 102 0.84 11.55 0.91
CA ASN A 102 -0.30 11.19 0.09
C ASN A 102 -0.70 9.74 0.37
N LEU A 103 -1.99 9.49 0.56
CA LEU A 103 -2.59 8.19 0.37
C LEU A 103 -3.21 8.15 -1.03
N LEU A 104 -2.66 7.35 -1.93
CA LEU A 104 -3.26 7.08 -3.23
C LEU A 104 -4.10 5.81 -3.13
N TRP A 105 -5.38 5.91 -3.46
CA TRP A 105 -6.31 4.81 -3.26
C TRP A 105 -7.31 4.66 -4.41
N ASP A 106 -7.28 3.53 -5.08
CA ASP A 106 -8.32 3.06 -5.98
C ASP A 106 -9.41 2.31 -5.17
N PRO A 107 -10.67 2.79 -5.21
CA PRO A 107 -11.80 2.15 -4.52
C PRO A 107 -12.09 0.69 -4.89
N GLY A 108 -11.51 0.19 -5.99
CA GLY A 108 -11.51 -1.24 -6.34
C GLY A 108 -10.75 -2.12 -5.33
N VAL A 109 -9.96 -1.53 -4.43
CA VAL A 109 -9.35 -2.20 -3.29
C VAL A 109 -10.00 -1.75 -1.99
N LYS A 110 -10.32 -2.71 -1.11
CA LYS A 110 -10.89 -2.41 0.20
C LYS A 110 -9.85 -1.78 1.13
N LEU A 111 -10.00 -0.48 1.37
CA LEU A 111 -9.17 0.25 2.32
C LEU A 111 -9.43 -0.20 3.77
N ARG A 112 -8.36 -0.40 4.52
CA ARG A 112 -8.39 -0.69 5.96
C ARG A 112 -8.16 0.59 6.73
N LEU A 113 -9.23 1.23 7.18
CA LEU A 113 -9.20 2.54 7.83
C LEU A 113 -8.28 2.56 9.06
N GLU A 114 -8.25 1.46 9.82
CA GLU A 114 -7.39 1.33 11.00
C GLU A 114 -5.88 1.37 10.70
N LEU A 115 -5.48 1.16 9.45
CA LEU A 115 -4.08 1.20 9.00
C LEU A 115 -3.69 2.53 8.35
N VAL A 116 -4.63 3.44 8.10
CA VAL A 116 -4.36 4.72 7.41
C VAL A 116 -3.34 5.56 8.18
N ALA A 117 -3.57 5.78 9.48
CA ALA A 117 -2.64 6.53 10.32
C ALA A 117 -1.26 5.85 10.41
N VAL A 118 -1.23 4.52 10.45
CA VAL A 118 0.02 3.74 10.44
C VAL A 118 0.76 3.97 9.12
N GLY A 119 0.05 3.90 7.99
CA GLY A 119 0.62 4.09 6.66
C GLY A 119 1.25 5.47 6.49
N PHE A 120 0.59 6.53 6.95
CA PHE A 120 1.17 7.87 6.95
C PHE A 120 2.42 7.97 7.82
N ALA A 121 2.41 7.35 9.00
CA ALA A 121 3.54 7.44 9.90
C ALA A 121 4.77 6.63 9.43
N LEU A 122 4.59 5.62 8.58
CA LEU A 122 5.71 4.96 7.90
C LEU A 122 6.49 5.92 6.99
N LEU A 123 5.86 7.00 6.51
CA LEU A 123 6.51 8.00 5.66
C LEU A 123 7.48 8.93 6.41
N GLU A 124 7.60 8.80 7.74
CA GLU A 124 8.68 9.43 8.51
C GLU A 124 10.05 8.85 8.14
N THR A 125 10.09 7.57 7.78
CA THR A 125 11.33 6.86 7.42
C THR A 125 11.39 6.54 5.93
N TRP A 126 10.25 6.15 5.34
CA TRP A 126 10.18 5.65 3.97
C TRP A 126 9.64 6.72 3.02
N GLN A 127 10.04 6.68 1.75
CA GLN A 127 9.48 7.59 0.73
C GLN A 127 8.20 7.03 0.13
N ILE A 128 8.08 5.71 0.09
CA ILE A 128 6.88 5.00 -0.34
C ILE A 128 6.65 3.78 0.54
N ALA A 129 5.40 3.54 0.88
CA ALA A 129 4.95 2.28 1.47
C ALA A 129 3.80 1.73 0.61
N VAL A 130 4.02 0.55 0.02
CA VAL A 130 3.12 -0.03 -0.99
C VAL A 130 2.94 -1.53 -0.74
N PRO A 131 1.71 -2.06 -0.71
CA PRO A 131 1.46 -3.48 -0.53
C PRO A 131 1.98 -4.32 -1.68
N LEU A 132 2.35 -5.56 -1.38
CA LEU A 132 2.51 -6.58 -2.40
C LEU A 132 1.15 -6.94 -3.02
N CYS A 133 1.12 -7.32 -4.29
CA CYS A 133 -0.10 -7.90 -4.89
C CYS A 133 -0.43 -9.25 -4.26
N ASP A 134 0.55 -10.15 -4.25
CA ASP A 134 0.41 -11.51 -3.76
C ASP A 134 1.82 -12.04 -3.38
N TYR A 135 1.90 -12.93 -2.40
CA TYR A 135 3.19 -13.44 -1.91
C TYR A 135 3.88 -14.43 -2.86
N GLN A 136 3.14 -15.00 -3.81
CA GLN A 136 3.59 -15.98 -4.79
C GLN A 136 3.62 -15.43 -6.21
N LEU A 137 2.96 -14.29 -6.46
CA LEU A 137 2.96 -13.65 -7.78
C LEU A 137 4.29 -12.93 -8.04
N LEU A 138 4.98 -13.37 -9.09
CA LEU A 138 6.26 -12.83 -9.54
C LEU A 138 6.11 -12.09 -10.87
N ALA A 139 7.05 -11.18 -11.14
CA ALA A 139 7.12 -10.48 -12.43
C ALA A 139 7.23 -11.43 -13.63
N SER A 140 7.78 -12.64 -13.45
CA SER A 140 7.85 -13.67 -14.50
C SER A 140 6.49 -14.26 -14.92
N GLN A 141 5.42 -14.01 -14.15
CA GLN A 141 4.10 -14.61 -14.36
C GLN A 141 3.06 -13.62 -14.91
N VAL A 142 3.44 -12.36 -15.13
CA VAL A 142 2.53 -11.27 -15.50
C VAL A 142 2.96 -10.63 -16.82
N GLY A 143 2.02 -10.00 -17.52
CA GLY A 143 2.25 -9.28 -18.79
C GLY A 143 2.44 -10.18 -20.01
N SER A 144 2.72 -9.55 -21.15
CA SER A 144 3.17 -10.24 -22.37
C SER A 144 4.63 -10.71 -22.27
N ASP A 145 5.11 -11.48 -23.24
CA ASP A 145 6.54 -11.81 -23.35
C ASP A 145 7.39 -10.54 -23.51
N ASP A 146 6.98 -9.63 -24.39
CA ASP A 146 7.63 -8.33 -24.58
C ASP A 146 7.69 -7.51 -23.28
N ASP A 147 6.61 -7.49 -22.48
CA ASP A 147 6.61 -6.81 -21.17
C ASP A 147 7.63 -7.42 -20.21
N ARG A 148 7.73 -8.75 -20.19
CA ARG A 148 8.70 -9.46 -19.35
C ARG A 148 10.13 -9.23 -19.81
N GLU A 149 10.40 -9.20 -21.11
CA GLU A 149 11.73 -8.91 -21.65
C GLU A 149 12.17 -7.49 -21.29
N ARG A 150 11.30 -6.49 -21.48
CA ARG A 150 11.56 -5.10 -21.06
C ARG A 150 11.80 -5.01 -19.56
N THR A 151 11.02 -5.73 -18.76
CA THR A 151 11.18 -5.74 -17.30
C THR A 151 12.50 -6.39 -16.90
N LYS A 152 12.88 -7.49 -17.54
CA LYS A 152 14.16 -8.18 -17.31
C LYS A 152 15.35 -7.32 -17.71
N ALA A 153 15.22 -6.50 -18.74
CA ALA A 153 16.28 -5.57 -19.14
C ALA A 153 16.60 -4.53 -18.04
N VAL A 154 15.63 -4.18 -17.20
CA VAL A 154 15.78 -3.21 -16.10
C VAL A 154 16.15 -3.89 -14.78
N THR A 155 15.47 -4.99 -14.46
CA THR A 155 15.55 -5.66 -13.15
C THR A 155 16.61 -6.75 -13.11
N HIS A 156 17.05 -7.23 -14.28
CA HIS A 156 17.94 -8.37 -14.50
C HIS A 156 17.43 -9.73 -13.98
N ASP A 157 16.41 -9.75 -13.11
CA ASP A 157 15.75 -10.94 -12.59
C ASP A 157 14.22 -10.71 -12.49
N LEU A 158 13.45 -11.67 -12.98
CA LEU A 158 11.98 -11.63 -12.93
C LEU A 158 11.39 -12.34 -11.71
N ARG A 159 12.22 -12.92 -10.83
CA ARG A 159 11.81 -13.54 -9.56
C ARG A 159 11.59 -12.52 -8.44
N ILE A 160 11.04 -11.38 -8.80
CA ILE A 160 10.76 -10.27 -7.91
C ILE A 160 9.25 -10.15 -7.71
N PRO A 161 8.79 -9.79 -6.50
CA PRO A 161 7.38 -9.64 -6.24
C PRO A 161 6.81 -8.40 -6.94
N LEU A 162 5.49 -8.38 -7.10
CA LEU A 162 4.76 -7.24 -7.66
C LEU A 162 4.04 -6.45 -6.55
N TYR A 163 3.82 -5.17 -6.83
CA TYR A 163 3.23 -4.20 -5.91
C TYR A 163 1.81 -3.82 -6.34
N ASP A 164 0.90 -3.69 -5.38
CA ASP A 164 -0.48 -3.28 -5.62
C ASP A 164 -0.60 -1.75 -5.61
N THR A 165 -0.39 -1.16 -6.79
CA THR A 165 -0.36 0.29 -7.00
C THR A 165 -1.70 1.01 -6.77
N ARG A 166 -2.77 0.23 -6.55
CA ARG A 166 -4.10 0.71 -6.17
C ARG A 166 -4.18 1.20 -4.73
N LEU A 167 -3.18 0.91 -3.90
CA LEU A 167 -3.09 1.43 -2.53
C LEU A 167 -1.64 1.78 -2.22
N MET A 168 -1.31 3.06 -2.06
CA MET A 168 0.06 3.48 -1.76
C MET A 168 0.09 4.67 -0.81
N PHE A 169 1.05 4.67 0.10
CA PHE A 169 1.42 5.86 0.87
C PHE A 169 2.70 6.43 0.26
N VAL A 170 2.71 7.72 -0.07
CA VAL A 170 3.81 8.35 -0.80
C VAL A 170 4.14 9.71 -0.17
N LYS A 171 5.41 9.91 0.19
CA LYS A 171 5.95 11.20 0.60
C LYS A 171 6.33 12.00 -0.65
N ALA A 172 5.77 13.20 -0.82
CA ALA A 172 6.18 14.09 -1.90
C ALA A 172 7.61 14.57 -1.66
N CYS A 173 8.49 14.15 -2.57
CA CYS A 173 9.90 14.51 -2.65
C CYS A 173 10.37 14.31 -4.08
N ARG A 174 11.60 14.75 -4.37
CA ARG A 174 12.21 14.64 -5.70
C ARG A 174 12.19 13.20 -6.23
N GLU A 175 12.48 12.22 -5.38
CA GLU A 175 12.54 10.82 -5.79
C GLU A 175 11.15 10.25 -6.12
N SER A 176 10.12 10.61 -5.35
CA SER A 176 8.74 10.17 -5.66
C SER A 176 8.20 10.83 -6.93
N GLU A 177 8.54 12.11 -7.17
CA GLU A 177 8.18 12.79 -8.42
C GLU A 177 8.82 12.09 -9.62
N LEU A 178 10.12 11.75 -9.53
CA LEU A 178 10.84 11.03 -10.57
C LEU A 178 10.29 9.61 -10.79
N LEU A 179 9.87 8.92 -9.72
CA LEU A 179 9.19 7.63 -9.84
C LEU A 179 7.91 7.78 -10.69
N PHE A 180 7.08 8.78 -10.40
CA PHE A 180 5.80 8.98 -11.07
C PHE A 180 5.98 9.39 -12.52
N GLU A 181 6.92 10.29 -12.82
CA GLU A 181 7.29 10.65 -14.19
C GLU A 181 7.69 9.42 -15.01
N ARG A 182 8.58 8.58 -14.46
CA ARG A 182 9.04 7.35 -15.13
C ARG A 182 7.94 6.33 -15.27
N TRP A 183 7.06 6.23 -14.29
CA TRP A 183 5.94 5.30 -14.35
C TRP A 183 4.93 5.72 -15.41
N GLU A 184 4.62 7.01 -15.52
CA GLU A 184 3.82 7.58 -16.61
C GLU A 184 4.44 7.25 -17.98
N GLN A 185 5.75 7.43 -18.14
CA GLN A 185 6.47 7.05 -19.36
C GLN A 185 6.32 5.56 -19.67
N GLU A 186 6.47 4.69 -18.67
CA GLU A 186 6.32 3.24 -18.82
C GLU A 186 4.88 2.83 -19.18
N LEU A 187 3.87 3.52 -18.64
CA LEU A 187 2.46 3.30 -19.00
C LEU A 187 2.17 3.72 -20.44
N ASN A 188 2.79 4.80 -20.94
CA ASN A 188 2.65 5.25 -22.32
C ASN A 188 3.24 4.27 -23.35
N TYR A 189 4.23 3.46 -22.96
CA TYR A 189 4.71 2.34 -23.78
C TYR A 189 3.77 1.13 -23.78
N GLY A 190 2.68 1.17 -23.01
CA GLY A 190 1.70 0.11 -22.86
C GLY A 190 2.20 -1.11 -22.08
N GLY A 191 1.31 -2.08 -21.89
CA GLY A 191 1.58 -3.33 -21.16
C GLY A 191 0.96 -3.37 -19.78
N ASP A 192 1.42 -4.29 -18.94
CA ASP A 192 0.93 -4.45 -17.57
C ASP A 192 1.40 -3.30 -16.64
N GLU A 193 0.46 -2.62 -15.99
CA GLU A 193 0.73 -1.50 -15.06
C GLU A 193 1.69 -1.88 -13.92
N ARG A 194 1.59 -3.09 -13.39
CA ARG A 194 2.43 -3.54 -12.27
C ARG A 194 3.88 -3.70 -12.70
N LEU A 195 4.09 -4.20 -13.93
CA LEU A 195 5.42 -4.28 -14.52
C LEU A 195 5.98 -2.90 -14.86
N ALA A 196 5.14 -1.99 -15.37
CA ALA A 196 5.51 -0.59 -15.58
C ALA A 196 5.99 0.08 -14.28
N PHE A 197 5.25 -0.12 -13.19
CA PHE A 197 5.63 0.38 -11.87
C PHE A 197 6.97 -0.19 -11.39
N VAL A 198 7.18 -1.51 -11.51
CA VAL A 198 8.44 -2.15 -11.13
C VAL A 198 9.63 -1.60 -11.94
N ARG A 199 9.47 -1.39 -13.26
CA ARG A 199 10.54 -0.80 -14.09
C ARG A 199 10.85 0.63 -13.66
N ALA A 200 9.84 1.45 -13.38
CA ALA A 200 10.04 2.80 -12.87
C ALA A 200 10.73 2.79 -11.49
N LEU A 201 10.33 1.86 -10.63
CA LEU A 201 10.87 1.71 -9.29
C LEU A 201 12.36 1.31 -9.31
N TYR A 202 12.75 0.30 -10.09
CA TYR A 202 14.14 -0.16 -10.16
C TYR A 202 15.10 0.87 -10.76
N ARG A 203 14.59 1.83 -11.52
CA ARG A 203 15.42 2.95 -12.03
C ARG A 203 15.53 4.10 -11.04
N THR A 204 14.73 4.13 -9.99
CA THR A 204 14.60 5.27 -9.07
C THR A 204 15.23 4.94 -7.72
N PRO A 205 16.30 5.64 -7.31
CA PRO A 205 16.95 5.36 -6.04
C PRO A 205 16.12 5.93 -4.88
N MET A 206 15.22 5.11 -4.34
CA MET A 206 14.31 5.52 -3.26
C MET A 206 14.14 4.46 -2.18
N LEU A 207 13.81 4.92 -0.97
CA LEU A 207 13.48 4.07 0.18
C LEU A 207 12.04 3.58 0.06
N VAL A 208 11.89 2.27 -0.15
CA VAL A 208 10.61 1.60 -0.37
C VAL A 208 10.35 0.58 0.73
N LEU A 209 9.17 0.69 1.33
CA LEU A 209 8.64 -0.34 2.21
C LEU A 209 7.59 -1.17 1.49
N ALA A 210 7.91 -2.44 1.25
CA ALA A 210 6.92 -3.42 0.82
C ALA A 210 5.98 -3.76 1.98
N LEU A 211 4.70 -3.44 1.82
CA LEU A 211 3.68 -3.75 2.82
C LEU A 211 3.11 -5.16 2.60
N PRO A 212 2.71 -5.85 3.68
CA PRO A 212 2.03 -7.14 3.57
C PRO A 212 0.71 -7.04 2.80
N ILE A 213 0.31 -8.14 2.13
CA ILE A 213 -0.95 -8.19 1.35
C ILE A 213 -2.20 -7.95 2.20
N THR A 214 -2.09 -8.10 3.53
CA THR A 214 -3.19 -7.84 4.47
C THR A 214 -3.66 -6.38 4.47
N TRP A 215 -2.89 -5.45 3.89
CA TRP A 215 -3.25 -4.04 3.77
C TRP A 215 -4.38 -3.79 2.75
N THR A 216 -4.48 -4.63 1.72
CA THR A 216 -5.51 -4.51 0.66
C THR A 216 -6.73 -5.39 0.92
N ASN A 217 -6.76 -6.08 2.07
CA ASN A 217 -7.79 -7.05 2.47
C ASN A 217 -8.09 -8.10 1.39
N GLN A 218 -7.09 -8.42 0.56
CA GLN A 218 -7.15 -9.55 -0.35
C GLN A 218 -7.02 -10.84 0.46
N ASP A 219 -7.89 -11.81 0.17
CA ASP A 219 -7.78 -13.15 0.77
C ASP A 219 -6.43 -13.74 0.37
N VAL A 220 -5.67 -14.22 1.37
CA VAL A 220 -4.45 -15.00 1.13
C VAL A 220 -4.90 -16.32 0.53
N ARG A 221 -4.69 -16.50 -0.77
CA ARG A 221 -5.00 -17.75 -1.46
C ARG A 221 -3.88 -18.77 -1.29
#